data_AF-A0A6P0H6G3-F1
#
_entry.id   AF-A0A6P0H6G3-F1
#
_cell.length_a   1.000
_cell.length_b   1.000
_cell.length_c   1.000
_cell.angle_alpha   90.00
_cell.angle_beta   90.00
_cell.angle_gamma   90.00
#
_symmetry.space_group_name_H-M   'P 1'
#
loop_
_entity.id
_entity.type
_entity.pdbx_description
1 polymer ?
#
loop_
_entity_poly.entity_id
_entity_poly.type
_entity_poly.pdbx_seq_one_letter_code
_entity_poly.pdbx_strand_id
1 'polypeptide(L)' 'MFRWTGALLTTAVLSGFAVLLLTGDYLREGPVLLTLSATHGIHRGDLGIVAAWVLGEVGVLVAAFAGRRDRRRAPA' A
#
# COMPACT_ATOMS: atom_id res chain seq x y z
N MET A 1 14.09 16.08 7.15
CA MET A 1 12.64 16.23 6.89
C MET A 1 12.27 15.60 5.55
N PHE A 2 12.99 15.88 4.46
CA PHE A 2 12.80 15.27 3.13
C PHE A 2 12.46 13.77 3.09
N ARG A 3 13.12 12.94 3.91
CA ARG A 3 12.84 11.49 3.95
C ARG A 3 11.43 11.14 4.46
N TRP A 4 10.94 11.88 5.47
CA TRP A 4 9.58 11.69 5.98
C TRP A 4 8.55 12.26 5.02
N THR A 5 8.85 13.40 4.38
CA THR A 5 8.00 13.95 3.32
C THR A 5 7.89 12.99 2.14
N GLY A 6 9.00 12.40 1.70
CA GLY A 6 9.01 11.38 0.65
C GLY A 6 8.24 10.12 1.06
N ALA A 7 8.44 9.62 2.29
CA ALA A 7 7.69 8.48 2.80
C ALA A 7 6.17 8.74 2.83
N LEU A 8 5.75 9.90 3.34
CA LEU A 8 4.34 10.29 3.36
C LEU A 8 3.75 10.41 1.95
N LEU A 9 4.49 11.00 1.01
CA LEU A 9 4.07 11.10 -0.38
C LEU A 9 3.91 9.71 -1.01
N THR A 10 4.88 8.81 -0.81
CA THR A 10 4.81 7.45 -1.33
C THR A 10 3.63 6.67 -0.74
N THR A 11 3.42 6.72 0.58
CA THR A 11 2.25 6.13 1.24
C THR A 11 0.94 6.67 0.67
N ALA A 12 0.83 7.99 0.47
CA ALA A 12 -0.37 8.59 -0.11
C ALA A 12 -0.63 8.10 -1.54
N VAL A 13 0.42 8.03 -2.37
CA VAL A 13 0.32 7.55 -3.77
C VAL A 13 -0.08 6.07 -3.81
N LEU A 14 0.59 5.21 -3.02
CA LEU A 14 0.28 3.78 -2.96
C LEU A 14 -1.15 3.53 -2.48
N SER A 15 -1.59 4.27 -1.45
CA SER A 15 -2.96 4.19 -0.94
C SER A 15 -3.98 4.66 -1.99
N GLY A 16 -3.69 5.75 -2.72
CA GLY A 16 -4.54 6.21 -3.82
C GLY A 16 -4.71 5.16 -4.92
N PHE A 17 -3.61 4.53 -5.34
CA PHE A 17 -3.67 3.43 -6.31
C PHE A 17 -4.41 2.21 -5.77
N ALA A 18 -4.20 1.83 -4.51
CA ALA A 18 -4.93 0.72 -3.90
C ALA A 18 -6.44 0.98 -3.88
N VAL A 19 -6.86 2.20 -3.54
CA VAL A 19 -8.27 2.61 -3.62
C VAL A 19 -8.78 2.50 -5.05
N LEU A 20 -8.10 3.10 -6.03
CA LEU A 20 -8.52 3.04 -7.44
C LEU A 20 -8.61 1.60 -7.96
N LEU A 21 -7.71 0.72 -7.53
CA LEU A 21 -7.69 -0.68 -7.91
C LEU A 21 -8.82 -1.48 -7.24
N LEU A 22 -9.19 -1.14 -6.01
CA LEU A 22 -10.28 -1.79 -5.27
C LEU A 22 -11.66 -1.29 -5.71
N THR A 23 -11.77 -0.03 -6.13
CA THR A 23 -13.04 0.58 -6.54
C THR A 23 -13.23 0.61 -8.05
N GLY A 24 -12.23 0.20 -8.83
CA GLY A 24 -12.33 0.14 -10.28
C GLY A 24 -13.15 -1.06 -10.73
N ASP A 25 -14.10 -0.84 -11.63
CA ASP A 25 -14.84 -1.92 -12.29
C ASP A 25 -13.91 -2.64 -13.28
N TYR A 26 -13.15 -3.60 -12.79
CA TYR A 26 -12.31 -4.43 -13.65
C TYR A 26 -13.15 -5.56 -14.23
N LEU A 27 -13.19 -5.67 -15.56
CA LEU A 27 -13.86 -6.73 -16.36
C LEU A 27 -13.36 -8.17 -16.08
N ARG A 28 -12.53 -8.37 -15.04
CA ARG A 28 -11.87 -9.62 -14.64
C ARG A 28 -12.24 -9.99 -13.20
N GLU A 29 -13.52 -9.90 -12.88
CA GLU A 29 -14.06 -10.36 -11.61
C GLU A 29 -14.00 -11.89 -11.57
N GLY A 30 -12.95 -12.43 -10.93
CA GLY A 30 -13.01 -13.78 -10.38
C GLY A 30 -14.17 -13.89 -9.39
N PRO A 31 -14.53 -15.09 -8.92
CA PRO A 31 -15.68 -15.26 -8.03
C PRO A 31 -15.59 -14.34 -6.82
N VAL A 32 -16.71 -13.68 -6.50
CA VAL A 32 -16.88 -12.90 -5.27
C VAL A 32 -16.58 -13.82 -4.09
N LEU A 33 -15.62 -13.44 -3.25
CA LEU A 33 -15.25 -14.22 -2.06
C LEU A 33 -16.07 -13.80 -0.84
N LEU A 34 -16.39 -12.51 -0.73
CA LEU A 34 -17.09 -11.92 0.42
C LEU A 34 -17.93 -10.74 -0.06
N THR A 35 -19.23 -10.74 0.22
CA THR A 35 -20.11 -9.64 -0.15
C THR A 35 -20.18 -8.62 0.98
N LEU A 36 -19.66 -7.40 0.78
CA LEU A 36 -19.65 -6.33 1.78
C LEU A 36 -20.96 -5.52 1.79
N SER A 37 -21.63 -5.39 0.64
CA SER A 37 -22.94 -4.76 0.49
C SER A 37 -23.69 -5.32 -0.72
N ALA A 38 -24.96 -4.93 -0.91
CA ALA A 38 -25.75 -5.32 -2.08
C ALA A 38 -25.10 -4.94 -3.44
N THR A 39 -24.15 -3.99 -3.45
CA THR A 39 -23.49 -3.47 -4.65
C THR A 39 -21.96 -3.59 -4.61
N HIS A 40 -21.38 -4.20 -3.57
CA HIS A 40 -19.93 -4.32 -3.42
C HIS A 40 -19.55 -5.68 -2.83
N GLY A 41 -18.83 -6.48 -3.61
CA GLY A 41 -18.18 -7.71 -3.17
C GLY A 41 -16.67 -7.56 -3.21
N ILE A 42 -15.99 -8.15 -2.24
CA ILE A 42 -14.55 -8.41 -2.28
C ILE A 42 -14.33 -9.57 -3.25
N HIS A 43 -13.66 -9.28 -4.34
CA HIS A 43 -13.25 -10.26 -5.33
C HIS A 43 -11.93 -10.92 -4.93
N ARG A 44 -11.67 -12.12 -5.46
CA ARG A 44 -10.37 -12.79 -5.24
C ARG A 44 -9.16 -11.96 -5.68
N GLY A 45 -9.34 -11.08 -6.67
CA GLY A 45 -8.32 -10.13 -7.11
C GLY A 45 -7.92 -9.10 -6.06
N ASP A 46 -8.87 -8.73 -5.20
CA ASP A 46 -8.71 -7.66 -4.20
C ASP A 46 -7.75 -8.07 -3.09
N LEU A 47 -7.70 -9.37 -2.76
CA LEU A 47 -6.75 -9.90 -1.80
C LEU A 47 -5.30 -9.68 -2.25
N GLY A 48 -5.03 -9.80 -3.55
CA GLY A 48 -3.71 -9.53 -4.12
C GLY A 48 -3.34 -8.05 -4.03
N ILE A 49 -4.31 -7.17 -4.30
CA ILE A 49 -4.13 -5.70 -4.21
C ILE A 49 -3.84 -5.29 -2.77
N VAL A 50 -4.65 -5.76 -1.81
CA VAL A 50 -4.47 -5.47 -0.38
C VAL A 50 -3.13 -6.01 0.13
N ALA A 51 -2.77 -7.25 -0.24
CA ALA A 51 -1.49 -7.83 0.17
C ALA A 51 -0.30 -7.05 -0.37
N ALA A 52 -0.33 -6.67 -1.65
CA ALA A 52 0.73 -5.86 -2.26
C ALA A 52 0.81 -4.46 -1.64
N TRP A 53 -0.33 -3.83 -1.36
CA TRP A 53 -0.40 -2.54 -0.69
C TRP A 53 0.21 -2.60 0.72
N VAL A 54 -0.17 -3.58 1.54
CA VAL A 54 0.38 -3.78 2.89
C VAL A 54 1.90 -3.99 2.84
N LEU A 55 2.40 -4.83 1.94
CA LEU A 55 3.84 -5.03 1.78
C LEU A 55 4.56 -3.74 1.37
N GLY A 56 3.95 -2.93 0.50
CA GLY A 56 4.44 -1.62 0.09
C GLY A 56 4.58 -0.66 1.28
N GLU A 57 3.53 -0.52 2.10
CA GLU A 57 3.54 0.36 3.27
C GLU A 57 4.56 -0.10 4.33
N VAL A 58 4.67 -1.41 4.57
CA VAL A 58 5.71 -1.97 5.44
C VAL A 58 7.11 -1.62 4.91
N GLY A 59 7.34 -1.75 3.61
CA GLY A 59 8.60 -1.34 2.98
C GLY A 59 8.92 0.13 3.18
N VAL A 60 7.93 1.02 3.00
CA VAL A 60 8.07 2.46 3.23
C VAL A 60 8.42 2.75 4.69
N LEU A 61 7.74 2.11 5.64
CA LEU A 61 8.04 2.24 7.07
C LEU A 61 9.47 1.79 7.38
N VAL A 62 9.88 0.61 6.92
CA VAL A 62 11.24 0.09 7.12
C VAL A 62 12.27 1.06 6.57
N ALA A 63 12.10 1.58 5.35
CA ALA A 63 13.01 2.58 4.77
C ALA A 63 13.03 3.90 5.55
N ALA A 64 11.86 4.37 6.00
CA ALA A 64 11.70 5.56 6.82
C ALA A 64 12.29 5.41 8.24
N PHE A 65 12.52 4.20 8.73
CA PHE A 65 13.23 3.97 9.99
C PHE A 65 14.71 3.61 9.81
N ALA A 66 15.09 2.84 8.79
CA ALA A 66 16.45 2.39 8.53
C ALA A 66 17.45 3.54 8.33
N GLY A 67 17.09 4.56 7.56
CA GLY A 67 17.93 5.76 7.37
C GLY A 67 18.19 6.60 8.64
N ARG A 68 17.54 6.32 9.79
CA ARG A 68 17.96 6.91 11.08
C ARG A 68 19.20 6.22 11.66
N ARG A 69 19.44 4.94 11.34
CA ARG A 69 20.59 4.16 11.85
C ARG A 69 21.89 4.50 11.13
N ASP A 70 21.86 4.75 9.82
CA ASP A 70 23.07 5.10 9.06
C ASP A 70 23.70 6.42 9.51
N ARG A 71 22.88 7.46 9.77
CA ARG A 71 23.40 8.74 10.26
C ARG A 71 24.07 8.65 11.63
N ARG A 72 23.76 7.64 12.45
CA ARG A 72 24.40 7.43 13.76
C ARG A 72 25.70 6.62 13.69
N ARG A 73 26.03 6.03 12.54
CA ARG A 73 27.23 5.20 12.33
C ARG A 73 28.34 5.91 11.56
N ALA A 74 28.15 7.16 11.13
CA ALA A 74 29.22 7.93 10.51
C ALA A 74 30.31 8.21 11.57
N PRO A 75 31.58 7.76 11.36
CA PRO A 75 32.68 8.13 12.23
C PRO A 75 32.94 9.64 12.09
N ALA A 76 33.17 10.29 13.24
CA ALA A 76 33.54 11.70 13.34
C ALA A 76 34.97 11.95 12.84
#